data_AF-A0A7S0SEP0-F1
#
_entry.id   AF-A0A7S0SEP0-F1
#
_cell.length_a   1.000
_cell.length_b   1.000
_cell.length_c   1.000
_cell.angle_alpha   90.00
_cell.angle_beta   90.00
_cell.angle_gamma   90.00
#
_symmetry.space_group_name_H-M   'P 1'
#
loop_
_entity.id
_entity.type
_entity.pdbx_description
1 polymer ?
#
loop_
_entity_poly.entity_id
_entity_poly.type
_entity_poly.pdbx_seq_one_letter_code
_entity_poly.pdbx_strand_id
1 'polypeptide(L)'
;MNSCGSLAASASSSHLAVARASRHAAGTSRVSSACRLRAPSSRAGDAVRCRSQAVAEPAADPDQIQKMSMRTYVLAELGAEEQKALLARPRKDFTSILGTVQPIVDAVSARGDSAVREYTAKFDGVELESVVVLVADLPEPVLDPDVKEAFDLAYANIETFHLAQKDLADVDVETMPGVRCRRVSRPIGAVGLYVPGGTAVLPSTSLMLSVPARIAGCKTVVLATPPRSDGSIVPEVLYVAKKAGVTHILKAGGAQAVAAMGHGTETCPKVDKIFGPGNQFVTAAKMTLQNSEAMVAIDMPAGPSEVLVIADAGAPPAHVAADLLSQAEHGPDSQVVLVVTPDVDLDAIVAAIATQAAALPRAEITAQALGHSYAVVVKDIAEACTFSNGYAPEHLIVNVENAEALLPELDNAGSIFLGRWTPESVGDYASGTNHVLPTYGYSRMYSGVCLDSFLKYMTVQELTKEGLQALGPAVARMAAVEGLEAHRRAVTLRLGIE
;
A
#
# COMPACT_ATOMS: atom_id res chain seq x y z
N MET A 1 8.71 34.95 57.99
CA MET A 1 7.69 35.00 59.05
C MET A 1 6.33 34.85 58.41
N ASN A 2 5.54 33.94 58.99
CA ASN A 2 4.30 33.37 58.47
C ASN A 2 3.14 34.36 58.39
N SER A 3 2.25 34.15 57.41
CA SER A 3 0.87 33.64 57.58
C SER A 3 -0.08 34.26 56.54
N CYS A 4 -1.22 33.71 56.16
CA CYS A 4 -1.70 32.35 55.86
C CYS A 4 -3.18 32.56 55.44
N GLY A 5 -3.64 31.91 54.37
CA GLY A 5 -5.05 31.62 54.05
C GLY A 5 -5.88 32.75 53.43
N SER A 6 -6.81 32.53 52.49
CA SER A 6 -7.29 31.30 51.84
C SER A 6 -8.26 31.66 50.70
N LEU A 7 -8.24 30.86 49.63
CA LEU A 7 -9.37 30.40 48.79
C LEU A 7 -10.30 31.42 48.09
N ALA A 8 -10.32 31.40 46.75
CA ALA A 8 -11.44 30.86 45.96
C ALA A 8 -11.16 30.98 44.45
N ALA A 9 -11.52 29.92 43.73
CA ALA A 9 -11.31 29.73 42.30
C ALA A 9 -12.36 30.47 41.46
N SER A 10 -11.97 30.92 40.26
CA SER A 10 -12.89 31.16 39.14
C SER A 10 -12.25 30.70 37.84
N ALA A 11 -12.78 29.60 37.31
CA ALA A 11 -12.49 29.10 35.97
C ALA A 11 -13.14 30.02 34.93
N SER A 12 -12.40 30.31 33.85
CA SER A 12 -12.91 30.94 32.63
C SER A 12 -12.26 30.24 31.45
N SER A 13 -12.90 29.17 30.99
CA SER A 13 -12.63 28.50 29.72
C SER A 13 -13.36 29.23 28.60
N SER A 14 -12.62 29.74 27.62
CA SER A 14 -13.18 30.25 26.36
C SER A 14 -12.69 29.36 25.21
N HIS A 15 -13.50 28.34 24.90
CA HIS A 15 -13.47 27.66 23.62
C HIS A 15 -14.13 28.56 22.57
N LEU A 16 -13.39 28.94 21.51
CA LEU A 16 -13.98 29.45 20.29
C LEU A 16 -14.33 28.26 19.37
N ALA A 17 -15.62 27.94 19.32
CA ALA A 17 -16.21 27.13 18.26
C ALA A 17 -16.51 28.04 17.05
N VAL A 18 -15.95 27.71 15.89
CA VAL A 18 -16.29 28.35 14.61
C VAL A 18 -17.51 27.65 14.05
N ALA A 19 -18.69 28.22 14.27
CA ALA A 19 -19.92 27.85 13.58
C ALA A 19 -20.04 28.67 12.28
N ARG A 20 -20.12 27.99 11.13
CA ARG A 20 -20.62 28.58 9.88
C ARG A 20 -21.99 27.97 9.58
N ALA A 21 -23.01 28.81 9.65
CA ALA A 21 -24.35 28.53 9.13
C ALA A 21 -24.64 29.49 7.97
N SER A 22 -25.17 28.97 6.87
CA SER A 22 -25.92 29.74 5.88
C SER A 22 -27.03 28.87 5.28
N ARG A 23 -28.26 29.35 5.50
CA ARG A 23 -29.58 28.95 4.97
C ARG A 23 -29.63 29.20 3.44
N HIS A 24 -30.53 28.74 2.56
CA HIS A 24 -31.89 28.19 2.49
C HIS A 24 -31.94 27.41 1.13
N ALA A 25 -32.84 26.47 0.82
CA ALA A 25 -34.28 26.65 0.67
C ALA A 25 -34.99 25.29 0.51
N ALA A 26 -36.20 25.21 1.07
CA ALA A 26 -37.14 24.11 0.89
C ALA A 26 -37.94 24.28 -0.41
N GLY A 27 -38.14 23.17 -1.13
CA GLY A 27 -39.03 23.09 -2.29
C GLY A 27 -39.72 21.73 -2.30
N THR A 28 -40.97 21.71 -1.82
CA THR A 28 -41.87 20.56 -1.89
C THR A 28 -42.42 20.37 -3.30
N SER A 29 -42.34 19.16 -3.85
CA SER A 29 -43.35 18.71 -4.83
C SER A 29 -43.54 17.19 -4.73
N ARG A 30 -44.77 16.80 -4.38
CA ARG A 30 -45.29 15.43 -4.50
C ARG A 30 -45.84 15.29 -5.91
N VAL A 31 -45.47 14.22 -6.62
CA VAL A 31 -46.30 13.67 -7.70
C VAL A 31 -46.35 12.16 -7.55
N SER A 32 -47.53 11.68 -7.21
CA SER A 32 -47.95 10.30 -7.26
C SER A 32 -48.32 9.91 -8.70
N SER A 33 -47.86 8.76 -9.18
CA SER A 33 -48.55 8.05 -10.26
C SER A 33 -48.61 6.56 -9.94
N ALA A 34 -49.79 6.13 -9.50
CA ALA A 34 -50.18 4.74 -9.50
C ALA A 34 -50.48 4.30 -10.94
N CYS A 35 -49.92 3.16 -11.36
CA CYS A 35 -50.42 2.43 -12.51
C CYS A 35 -50.58 0.95 -12.11
N ARG A 36 -51.83 0.55 -11.91
CA ARG A 36 -52.25 -0.85 -11.78
C ARG A 36 -52.23 -1.47 -13.17
N LEU A 37 -51.66 -2.66 -13.36
CA LEU A 37 -52.13 -3.59 -14.40
C LEU A 37 -51.75 -5.05 -14.04
N ARG A 38 -52.80 -5.78 -13.63
CA ARG A 38 -53.18 -7.16 -14.02
C ARG A 38 -52.13 -8.29 -14.02
N ALA A 39 -52.38 -9.28 -13.16
CA ALA A 39 -51.94 -10.65 -13.34
C ALA A 39 -52.67 -11.36 -14.51
N PRO A 40 -52.01 -12.32 -15.17
CA PRO A 40 -52.70 -13.46 -15.76
C PRO A 40 -52.23 -14.80 -15.17
N SER A 41 -53.20 -15.70 -15.16
CA SER A 41 -53.21 -17.07 -14.67
C SER A 41 -52.27 -18.04 -15.39
N SER A 42 -51.78 -19.00 -14.60
CA SER A 42 -51.42 -20.39 -14.91
C SER A 42 -51.54 -20.90 -16.36
N ARG A 43 -50.45 -21.48 -16.87
CA ARG A 43 -50.48 -22.75 -17.63
C ARG A 43 -49.21 -23.54 -17.38
N ALA A 44 -49.40 -24.82 -17.12
CA ALA A 44 -48.40 -25.84 -16.88
C ALA A 44 -47.57 -26.15 -18.14
N GLY A 45 -46.29 -26.48 -17.95
CA GLY A 45 -45.39 -26.98 -18.98
C GLY A 45 -44.04 -27.36 -18.38
N ASP A 46 -43.85 -28.67 -18.19
CA ASP A 46 -42.59 -29.43 -18.10
C ASP A 46 -41.46 -28.93 -17.19
N ALA A 47 -41.53 -29.36 -15.92
CA ALA A 47 -40.37 -29.39 -15.04
C ALA A 47 -39.39 -30.50 -15.48
N VAL A 48 -38.33 -30.11 -16.19
CA VAL A 48 -37.12 -30.93 -16.31
C VAL A 48 -36.49 -31.01 -14.91
N ARG A 49 -36.65 -32.17 -14.26
CA ARG A 49 -35.93 -32.52 -13.03
C ARG A 49 -34.43 -32.64 -13.33
N CYS A 50 -33.69 -31.55 -13.17
CA CYS A 50 -32.24 -31.62 -13.00
C CYS A 50 -31.96 -32.23 -11.62
N ARG A 51 -31.64 -33.53 -11.58
CA ARG A 51 -31.00 -34.14 -10.41
C ARG A 51 -29.61 -33.51 -10.29
N SER A 52 -29.43 -32.59 -9.35
CA SER A 52 -28.09 -32.24 -8.86
C SER A 52 -27.56 -33.46 -8.11
N GLN A 53 -26.73 -34.26 -8.78
CA GLN A 53 -25.84 -35.17 -8.07
C GLN A 53 -24.88 -34.29 -7.27
N ALA A 54 -25.01 -34.34 -5.94
CA ALA A 54 -23.95 -33.89 -5.05
C ALA A 54 -22.74 -34.79 -5.36
N VAL A 55 -21.76 -34.23 -6.08
CA VAL A 55 -20.45 -34.84 -6.22
C VAL A 55 -19.81 -34.70 -4.84
N ALA A 56 -19.65 -35.82 -4.14
CA ALA A 56 -18.86 -35.85 -2.92
C ALA A 56 -17.43 -35.42 -3.29
N GLU A 57 -16.94 -34.36 -2.65
CA GLU A 57 -15.56 -33.92 -2.80
C GLU A 57 -14.63 -35.07 -2.39
N PRO A 58 -13.57 -35.36 -3.18
CA PRO A 58 -12.63 -36.40 -2.80
C PRO A 58 -11.93 -35.98 -1.51
N ALA A 59 -11.92 -36.86 -0.52
CA ALA A 59 -11.13 -36.67 0.68
C ALA A 59 -9.65 -36.50 0.30
N ALA A 60 -9.02 -35.42 0.76
CA ALA A 60 -7.62 -35.14 0.50
C ALA A 60 -6.71 -36.26 1.04
N ASP A 61 -5.62 -36.54 0.32
CA ASP A 61 -4.59 -37.50 0.71
C ASP A 61 -3.98 -37.13 2.08
N PRO A 62 -3.95 -38.02 3.08
CA PRO A 62 -3.36 -37.75 4.41
C PRO A 62 -1.94 -37.18 4.37
N ASP A 63 -1.11 -37.59 3.39
CA ASP A 63 0.26 -37.07 3.22
C ASP A 63 0.28 -35.63 2.66
N GLN A 64 -0.75 -35.21 1.92
CA GLN A 64 -0.92 -33.83 1.50
C GLN A 64 -1.44 -32.94 2.64
N ILE A 65 -2.34 -33.46 3.48
CA ILE A 65 -2.84 -32.75 4.68
C ILE A 65 -1.69 -32.42 5.63
N GLN A 66 -0.75 -33.35 5.84
CA GLN A 66 0.41 -33.13 6.70
C GLN A 66 1.40 -32.10 6.13
N LYS A 67 1.49 -31.94 4.80
CA LYS A 67 2.28 -30.87 4.16
C LYS A 67 1.60 -29.50 4.21
N MET A 68 0.30 -29.45 4.42
CA MET A 68 -0.50 -28.22 4.48
C MET A 68 -0.88 -27.80 5.90
N SER A 69 -0.31 -28.46 6.92
CA SER A 69 -0.54 -28.09 8.32
C SER A 69 0.31 -26.90 8.74
N MET A 70 -0.34 -25.88 9.31
CA MET A 70 0.32 -24.72 9.89
C MET A 70 0.86 -25.06 11.29
N ARG A 71 2.07 -24.58 11.62
CA ARG A 71 2.67 -24.79 12.95
C ARG A 71 1.95 -23.98 14.01
N THR A 72 1.80 -24.51 15.22
CA THR A 72 1.12 -23.83 16.33
C THR A 72 2.08 -23.62 17.50
N TYR A 73 2.02 -22.43 18.10
CA TYR A 73 2.79 -22.06 19.28
C TYR A 73 1.86 -21.52 20.38
N VAL A 74 2.20 -21.73 21.64
CA VAL A 74 1.56 -21.05 22.78
C VAL A 74 2.55 -20.03 23.31
N LEU A 75 2.26 -18.73 23.19
CA LEU A 75 3.24 -17.67 23.43
C LEU A 75 3.82 -17.72 24.86
N ALA A 76 2.97 -18.02 25.84
CA ALA A 76 3.36 -18.12 27.26
C ALA A 76 4.31 -19.28 27.59
N GLU A 77 4.42 -20.28 26.70
CA GLU A 77 5.30 -21.44 26.88
C GLU A 77 6.69 -21.22 26.27
N LEU A 78 6.85 -20.15 25.48
CA LEU A 78 8.10 -19.82 24.77
C LEU A 78 9.01 -18.91 25.59
N GLY A 79 10.32 -19.16 25.51
CA GLY A 79 11.34 -18.24 26.02
C GLY A 79 11.43 -16.96 25.19
N ALA A 80 12.04 -15.91 25.75
CA ALA A 80 12.13 -14.60 25.09
C ALA A 80 12.79 -14.63 23.70
N GLU A 81 13.83 -15.45 23.50
CA GLU A 81 14.48 -15.59 22.19
C GLU A 81 13.58 -16.31 21.17
N GLU A 82 12.77 -17.26 21.60
CA GLU A 82 11.81 -17.97 20.73
C GLU A 82 10.66 -17.05 20.33
N GLN A 83 10.12 -16.27 21.26
CA GLN A 83 9.11 -15.25 20.96
C GLN A 83 9.64 -14.23 19.95
N LYS A 84 10.88 -13.77 20.14
CA LYS A 84 11.54 -12.86 19.19
C LYS A 84 11.75 -13.50 17.83
N ALA A 85 12.08 -14.80 17.79
CA ALA A 85 12.27 -15.53 16.54
C ALA A 85 10.97 -15.67 15.74
N LEU A 86 9.80 -15.77 16.38
CA LEU A 86 8.51 -15.76 15.68
C LEU A 86 8.30 -14.46 14.89
N LEU A 87 8.81 -13.33 15.38
CA LEU A 87 8.66 -12.03 14.70
C LEU A 87 9.48 -11.91 13.39
N ALA A 88 10.37 -12.88 13.11
CA ALA A 88 11.22 -12.89 11.94
C ALA A 88 10.51 -13.44 10.68
N ARG A 89 10.92 -12.93 9.52
CA ARG A 89 10.41 -13.34 8.20
C ARG A 89 11.32 -14.35 7.52
N PRO A 90 10.80 -15.18 6.60
CA PRO A 90 11.57 -16.09 5.76
C PRO A 90 12.34 -15.34 4.65
N ARG A 91 13.10 -14.30 5.01
CA ARG A 91 13.83 -13.50 4.02
C ARG A 91 15.16 -14.15 3.64
N LYS A 92 15.49 -14.11 2.35
CA LYS A 92 16.87 -14.35 1.89
C LYS A 92 17.74 -13.15 2.23
N ASP A 93 19.03 -13.39 2.44
CA ASP A 93 19.97 -12.31 2.74
C ASP A 93 20.12 -11.37 1.54
N PHE A 94 19.86 -10.08 1.77
CA PHE A 94 19.93 -9.03 0.75
C PHE A 94 21.29 -8.98 0.06
N THR A 95 22.39 -9.25 0.78
CA THR A 95 23.75 -9.15 0.19
C THR A 95 23.95 -10.12 -0.97
N SER A 96 23.38 -11.32 -0.87
CA SER A 96 23.45 -12.33 -1.93
C SER A 96 22.71 -11.91 -3.20
N ILE A 97 21.58 -11.21 -3.06
CA ILE A 97 20.75 -10.74 -4.18
C ILE A 97 21.42 -9.54 -4.86
N LEU A 98 22.05 -8.65 -4.08
CA LEU A 98 22.76 -7.48 -4.61
C LEU A 98 23.85 -7.86 -5.61
N GLY A 99 24.60 -8.94 -5.35
CA GLY A 99 25.61 -9.44 -6.29
C GLY A 99 25.05 -9.88 -7.65
N THR A 100 23.76 -10.26 -7.70
CA THR A 100 23.06 -10.61 -8.95
C THR A 100 22.46 -9.38 -9.63
N VAL A 101 22.00 -8.41 -8.85
CA VAL A 101 21.29 -7.21 -9.35
C VAL A 101 22.25 -6.14 -9.87
N GLN A 102 23.37 -5.91 -9.18
CA GLN A 102 24.31 -4.84 -9.54
C GLN A 102 24.79 -4.92 -11.00
N PRO A 103 25.18 -6.09 -11.55
CA PRO A 103 25.61 -6.19 -12.94
C PRO A 103 24.51 -5.81 -13.94
N ILE A 104 23.23 -6.06 -13.60
CA ILE A 104 22.09 -5.69 -14.46
C ILE A 104 21.91 -4.17 -14.45
N VAL A 105 21.96 -3.56 -13.26
CA VAL A 105 21.86 -2.10 -13.10
C VAL A 105 22.98 -1.39 -13.86
N ASP A 106 24.22 -1.83 -13.68
CA ASP A 106 25.39 -1.26 -14.36
C ASP A 106 25.30 -1.42 -15.88
N ALA A 107 24.83 -2.59 -16.35
CA ALA A 107 24.66 -2.84 -17.78
C ALA A 107 23.62 -1.89 -18.41
N VAL A 108 22.50 -1.63 -17.74
CA VAL A 108 21.48 -0.68 -18.22
C VAL A 108 22.02 0.75 -18.18
N SER A 109 22.71 1.14 -17.11
CA SER A 109 23.35 2.47 -17.04
C SER A 109 24.38 2.69 -18.16
N ALA A 110 25.10 1.64 -18.58
CA ALA A 110 26.16 1.75 -19.58
C ALA A 110 25.68 1.58 -21.03
N ARG A 111 24.65 0.76 -21.28
CA ARG A 111 24.22 0.35 -22.63
C ARG A 111 22.76 0.69 -22.95
N GLY A 112 22.05 1.34 -22.04
CA GLY A 112 20.68 1.81 -22.25
C GLY A 112 19.72 0.72 -22.73
N ASP A 113 18.91 1.04 -23.73
CA ASP A 113 17.88 0.17 -24.30
C ASP A 113 18.42 -1.18 -24.78
N SER A 114 19.69 -1.22 -25.21
CA SER A 114 20.30 -2.48 -25.66
C SER A 114 20.37 -3.51 -24.53
N ALA A 115 20.73 -3.09 -23.32
CA ALA A 115 20.75 -3.99 -22.16
C ALA A 115 19.33 -4.36 -21.71
N VAL A 116 18.38 -3.42 -21.80
CA VAL A 116 16.97 -3.71 -21.46
C VAL A 116 16.41 -4.79 -22.40
N ARG A 117 16.64 -4.70 -23.71
CA ARG A 117 16.25 -5.74 -24.69
C ARG A 117 16.92 -7.07 -24.39
N GLU A 118 18.23 -7.08 -24.15
CA GLU A 118 19.01 -8.28 -23.81
C GLU A 118 18.41 -9.02 -22.60
N TYR A 119 18.11 -8.30 -21.51
CA TYR A 119 17.55 -8.92 -20.31
C TYR A 119 16.08 -9.31 -20.46
N THR A 120 15.30 -8.58 -21.27
CA THR A 120 13.91 -8.96 -21.61
C THR A 120 13.90 -10.26 -22.41
N ALA A 121 14.75 -10.40 -23.44
CA ALA A 121 14.91 -11.64 -24.19
C ALA A 121 15.35 -12.80 -23.29
N LYS A 122 16.30 -12.55 -22.39
CA LYS A 122 16.85 -13.56 -21.48
C LYS A 122 15.84 -14.06 -20.44
N PHE A 123 15.11 -13.16 -19.80
CA PHE A 123 14.28 -13.50 -18.64
C PHE A 123 12.80 -13.67 -18.99
N ASP A 124 12.29 -12.86 -19.91
CA ASP A 124 10.88 -12.90 -20.33
C ASP A 124 10.71 -13.73 -21.63
N GLY A 125 11.80 -14.06 -22.33
CA GLY A 125 11.75 -14.87 -23.56
C GLY A 125 11.23 -14.10 -24.78
N VAL A 126 11.27 -12.76 -24.74
CA VAL A 126 10.67 -11.88 -25.74
C VAL A 126 11.71 -10.95 -26.35
N GLU A 127 11.86 -11.02 -27.66
CA GLU A 127 12.64 -10.05 -28.44
C GLU A 127 11.75 -8.85 -28.80
N LEU A 128 12.17 -7.64 -28.40
CA LEU A 128 11.44 -6.40 -28.67
C LEU A 128 12.25 -5.48 -29.56
N GLU A 129 11.61 -4.85 -30.55
CA GLU A 129 12.22 -3.76 -31.31
C GLU A 129 12.29 -2.48 -30.46
N SER A 130 11.12 -2.05 -29.94
CA SER A 130 11.00 -0.93 -29.00
C SER A 130 10.65 -1.42 -27.60
N VAL A 131 11.38 -0.94 -26.61
CA VAL A 131 11.15 -1.17 -25.18
C VAL A 131 10.18 -0.16 -24.58
N VAL A 132 10.09 1.06 -25.14
CA VAL A 132 9.18 2.11 -24.65
C VAL A 132 8.17 2.47 -25.73
N VAL A 133 6.93 2.72 -25.29
CA VAL A 133 5.85 3.23 -26.12
C VAL A 133 5.15 4.39 -25.43
N LEU A 134 4.74 5.39 -26.21
CA LEU A 134 3.87 6.46 -25.71
C LEU A 134 2.44 5.92 -25.60
N VAL A 135 1.82 6.11 -24.45
CA VAL A 135 0.46 5.59 -24.18
C VAL A 135 -0.59 6.24 -25.09
N ALA A 136 -0.36 7.50 -25.49
CA ALA A 136 -1.21 8.24 -26.39
C ALA A 136 -1.29 7.63 -27.79
N ASP A 137 -0.23 6.95 -28.25
CA ASP A 137 -0.15 6.38 -29.59
C ASP A 137 -0.80 4.99 -29.69
N LEU A 138 -1.10 4.37 -28.55
CA LEU A 138 -1.73 3.05 -28.50
C LEU A 138 -3.25 3.17 -28.67
N PRO A 139 -3.92 2.20 -29.33
CA PRO A 139 -5.38 2.16 -29.39
C PRO A 139 -5.98 1.82 -28.02
N GLU A 140 -7.25 2.16 -27.82
CA GLU A 140 -8.00 1.66 -26.66
C GLU A 140 -8.06 0.13 -26.71
N PRO A 141 -7.70 -0.57 -25.61
CA PRO A 141 -7.79 -2.02 -25.57
C PRO A 141 -9.25 -2.46 -25.51
N VAL A 142 -9.53 -3.64 -26.08
CA VAL A 142 -10.84 -4.29 -25.97
C VAL A 142 -10.82 -5.18 -24.74
N LEU A 143 -11.72 -4.88 -23.79
CA LEU A 143 -11.94 -5.67 -22.58
C LEU A 143 -13.34 -6.28 -22.62
N ASP A 144 -13.51 -7.40 -21.92
CA ASP A 144 -14.83 -7.89 -21.58
C ASP A 144 -15.62 -6.81 -20.78
N PRO A 145 -16.92 -6.58 -21.08
CA PRO A 145 -17.70 -5.54 -20.40
C PRO A 145 -17.73 -5.67 -18.88
N ASP A 146 -17.86 -6.88 -18.34
CA ASP A 146 -17.96 -7.13 -16.90
C ASP A 146 -16.60 -6.85 -16.24
N VAL A 147 -15.51 -7.24 -16.90
CA VAL A 147 -14.14 -6.92 -16.46
C VAL A 147 -13.92 -5.41 -16.44
N LYS A 148 -14.31 -4.71 -17.50
CA LYS A 148 -14.19 -3.25 -17.59
C LYS A 148 -15.00 -2.55 -16.48
N GLU A 149 -16.23 -3.00 -16.22
CA GLU A 149 -17.07 -2.46 -15.14
C GLU A 149 -16.41 -2.64 -13.76
N ALA A 150 -15.82 -3.80 -13.50
CA ALA A 150 -15.09 -4.06 -12.25
C ALA A 150 -13.88 -3.12 -12.08
N PHE A 151 -13.07 -2.92 -13.13
CA PHE A 151 -11.95 -1.96 -13.09
C PHE A 151 -12.41 -0.51 -12.96
N ASP A 152 -13.56 -0.15 -13.52
CA ASP A 152 -14.14 1.18 -13.38
C ASP A 152 -14.63 1.44 -11.95
N LEU A 153 -15.25 0.45 -11.31
CA LEU A 153 -15.64 0.51 -9.90
C LEU A 153 -14.41 0.67 -8.99
N ALA A 154 -13.38 -0.17 -9.20
CA ALA A 154 -12.14 -0.08 -8.44
C ALA A 154 -11.48 1.30 -8.59
N TYR A 155 -11.37 1.78 -9.84
CA TYR A 155 -10.83 3.12 -10.11
C TYR A 155 -11.59 4.20 -9.34
N ALA A 156 -12.93 4.19 -9.37
CA ALA A 156 -13.75 5.20 -8.71
C ALA A 156 -13.54 5.23 -7.19
N ASN A 157 -13.44 4.06 -6.55
CA ASN A 157 -13.21 3.97 -5.10
C ASN A 157 -11.78 4.42 -4.73
N ILE A 158 -10.77 3.99 -5.49
CA ILE A 158 -9.37 4.39 -5.28
C ILE A 158 -9.21 5.91 -5.48
N GLU A 159 -9.81 6.46 -6.54
CA GLU A 159 -9.82 7.90 -6.80
C GLU A 159 -10.48 8.66 -5.65
N THR A 160 -11.64 8.19 -5.18
CA THR A 160 -12.36 8.81 -4.06
C THR A 160 -11.51 8.87 -2.80
N PHE A 161 -10.89 7.76 -2.42
CA PHE A 161 -10.07 7.69 -1.21
C PHE A 161 -8.81 8.56 -1.29
N HIS A 162 -8.10 8.53 -2.42
CA HIS A 162 -6.86 9.32 -2.58
C HIS A 162 -7.13 10.81 -2.77
N LEU A 163 -8.25 11.21 -3.40
CA LEU A 163 -8.64 12.63 -3.49
C LEU A 163 -8.94 13.24 -2.12
N ALA A 164 -9.54 12.46 -1.21
CA ALA A 164 -9.85 12.92 0.15
C ALA A 164 -8.60 13.32 0.96
N GLN A 165 -7.40 12.88 0.53
CA GLN A 165 -6.13 13.19 1.21
C GLN A 165 -5.54 14.56 0.83
N LYS A 166 -6.02 15.18 -0.25
CA LYS A 166 -5.39 16.36 -0.87
C LYS A 166 -5.29 17.58 0.04
N ASP A 167 -6.32 17.86 0.82
CA ASP A 167 -6.42 19.08 1.62
C ASP A 167 -5.83 18.94 3.03
N LEU A 168 -5.39 17.74 3.42
CA LEU A 168 -4.88 17.47 4.77
C LEU A 168 -3.50 18.09 5.02
N ALA A 169 -2.81 18.56 3.97
CA ALA A 169 -1.38 18.75 4.02
C ALA A 169 -0.88 20.20 3.91
N ASP A 170 -1.72 21.16 3.52
CA ASP A 170 -1.31 22.56 3.47
C ASP A 170 -1.35 23.21 4.86
N VAL A 171 -0.32 23.99 5.18
CA VAL A 171 -0.21 24.72 6.46
C VAL A 171 -0.04 26.20 6.15
N ASP A 172 -0.76 27.07 6.85
CA ASP A 172 -0.59 28.52 6.77
C ASP A 172 -0.80 29.14 8.15
N VAL A 173 0.30 29.60 8.76
CA VAL A 173 0.30 30.06 10.14
C VAL A 173 1.18 31.30 10.29
N GLU A 174 0.72 32.23 11.12
CA GLU A 174 1.55 33.30 11.65
C GLU A 174 2.07 32.87 13.02
N THR A 175 3.38 32.61 13.13
CA THR A 175 3.98 32.11 14.37
C THR A 175 4.17 33.22 15.40
N MET A 176 4.34 34.44 14.92
CA MET A 176 4.27 35.69 15.69
C MET A 176 3.89 36.83 14.73
N PRO A 177 3.33 37.96 15.23
CA PRO A 177 2.95 39.08 14.37
C PRO A 177 4.06 39.47 13.39
N GLY A 178 3.75 39.45 12.10
CA GLY A 178 4.66 39.77 11.02
C GLY A 178 5.59 38.65 10.57
N VAL A 179 5.45 37.41 11.08
CA VAL A 179 6.24 36.23 10.71
C VAL A 179 5.30 35.09 10.29
N ARG A 180 5.10 34.95 8.99
CA ARG A 180 4.21 33.95 8.39
C ARG A 180 5.00 32.77 7.85
N CYS A 181 4.57 31.56 8.19
CA CYS A 181 5.14 30.30 7.73
C CYS A 181 4.05 29.47 7.05
N ARG A 182 4.38 28.88 5.91
CA ARG A 182 3.49 28.04 5.11
C ARG A 182 4.16 26.72 4.72
N ARG A 183 3.35 25.70 4.46
CA ARG A 183 3.74 24.45 3.79
C ARG A 183 2.88 24.30 2.54
N VAL A 184 3.51 24.18 1.38
CA VAL A 184 2.83 24.03 0.09
C VAL A 184 3.26 22.73 -0.60
N SER A 185 2.30 21.99 -1.13
CA SER A 185 2.53 20.75 -1.87
C SER A 185 2.88 20.99 -3.35
N ARG A 186 3.79 20.18 -3.93
CA ARG A 186 4.06 20.13 -5.37
C ARG A 186 4.29 18.68 -5.82
N PRO A 187 3.80 18.28 -7.01
CA PRO A 187 4.08 16.96 -7.54
C PRO A 187 5.58 16.74 -7.77
N ILE A 188 5.98 15.48 -7.65
CA ILE A 188 7.23 14.99 -8.21
C ILE A 188 7.15 15.12 -9.75
N GLY A 189 8.24 15.55 -10.39
CA GLY A 189 8.22 15.90 -11.81
C GLY A 189 8.00 14.69 -12.70
N ALA A 190 8.79 13.63 -12.46
CA ALA A 190 8.71 12.35 -13.15
C ALA A 190 8.68 11.18 -12.15
N VAL A 191 7.77 10.23 -12.34
CA VAL A 191 7.63 9.04 -11.50
C VAL A 191 7.60 7.76 -12.34
N GLY A 192 8.24 6.71 -11.83
CA GLY A 192 8.26 5.37 -12.42
C GLY A 192 7.39 4.43 -11.61
N LEU A 193 6.49 3.69 -12.25
CA LEU A 193 5.53 2.79 -11.61
C LEU A 193 5.81 1.37 -12.08
N TYR A 194 6.34 0.52 -11.21
CA TYR A 194 6.57 -0.89 -11.53
C TYR A 194 5.30 -1.71 -11.26
N VAL A 195 4.78 -2.36 -12.29
CA VAL A 195 3.62 -3.26 -12.21
C VAL A 195 4.09 -4.68 -12.50
N PRO A 196 4.07 -5.59 -11.51
CA PRO A 196 4.52 -6.96 -11.69
C PRO A 196 3.75 -7.70 -12.80
N GLY A 197 4.46 -8.63 -13.43
CA GLY A 197 3.91 -9.60 -14.38
C GLY A 197 4.68 -10.92 -14.30
N GLY A 198 4.58 -11.75 -15.34
CA GLY A 198 5.17 -13.09 -15.37
C GLY A 198 4.16 -14.17 -14.98
N THR A 199 4.34 -14.82 -13.83
CA THR A 199 3.47 -15.93 -13.38
C THR A 199 2.09 -15.47 -12.90
N ALA A 200 1.97 -14.20 -12.50
CA ALA A 200 0.69 -13.53 -12.24
C ALA A 200 0.77 -12.10 -12.80
N VAL A 201 -0.27 -11.68 -13.51
CA VAL A 201 -0.42 -10.32 -13.99
C VAL A 201 -1.24 -9.53 -12.97
N LEU A 202 -0.79 -8.35 -12.57
CA LEU A 202 -1.44 -7.55 -11.52
C LEU A 202 -1.94 -6.17 -12.01
N PRO A 203 -3.04 -6.10 -12.78
CA PRO A 203 -3.56 -4.81 -13.24
C PRO A 203 -4.10 -3.94 -12.09
N SER A 204 -4.46 -4.53 -10.95
CA SER A 204 -4.81 -3.80 -9.72
C SER A 204 -3.68 -2.88 -9.27
N THR A 205 -2.43 -3.32 -9.31
CA THR A 205 -1.26 -2.47 -8.99
C THR A 205 -1.14 -1.26 -9.92
N SER A 206 -1.54 -1.40 -11.19
CA SER A 206 -1.59 -0.27 -12.12
C SER A 206 -2.54 0.82 -11.62
N LEU A 207 -3.69 0.45 -11.04
CA LEU A 207 -4.64 1.42 -10.44
C LEU A 207 -4.01 2.09 -9.21
N MET A 208 -3.50 1.27 -8.29
CA MET A 208 -2.96 1.71 -7.00
C MET A 208 -1.81 2.70 -7.14
N LEU A 209 -1.03 2.62 -8.23
CA LEU A 209 0.08 3.52 -8.49
C LEU A 209 -0.32 4.71 -9.38
N SER A 210 -1.07 4.45 -10.46
CA SER A 210 -1.32 5.48 -11.49
C SER A 210 -2.39 6.49 -11.06
N VAL A 211 -3.38 6.07 -10.28
CA VAL A 211 -4.45 6.96 -9.79
C VAL A 211 -3.91 8.08 -8.89
N PRO A 212 -3.15 7.81 -7.80
CA PRO A 212 -2.58 8.87 -6.99
C PRO A 212 -1.55 9.72 -7.75
N ALA A 213 -0.76 9.15 -8.67
CA ALA A 213 0.17 9.91 -9.51
C ALA A 213 -0.57 10.98 -10.36
N ARG A 214 -1.71 10.61 -10.94
CA ARG A 214 -2.59 11.53 -11.69
C ARG A 214 -3.18 12.60 -10.79
N ILE A 215 -3.70 12.23 -9.61
CA ILE A 215 -4.30 13.17 -8.66
C ILE A 215 -3.26 14.21 -8.18
N ALA A 216 -2.03 13.77 -7.93
CA ALA A 216 -0.92 14.65 -7.57
C ALA A 216 -0.53 15.61 -8.71
N GLY A 217 -0.75 15.21 -9.96
CA GLY A 217 -0.38 15.98 -11.15
C GLY A 217 1.07 15.75 -11.59
N CYS A 218 1.59 14.53 -11.41
CA CYS A 218 2.89 14.13 -11.95
C CYS A 218 2.90 14.28 -13.48
N LYS A 219 3.93 14.94 -14.03
CA LYS A 219 3.96 15.29 -15.46
C LYS A 219 4.41 14.15 -16.35
N THR A 220 5.42 13.41 -15.90
CA THR A 220 5.91 12.21 -16.58
C THR A 220 5.63 11.01 -15.69
N VAL A 221 4.88 10.05 -16.22
CA VAL A 221 4.53 8.80 -15.53
C VAL A 221 4.94 7.66 -16.44
N VAL A 222 5.99 6.93 -16.05
CA VAL A 222 6.50 5.77 -16.78
C VAL A 222 6.00 4.52 -16.07
N LEU A 223 5.17 3.72 -16.72
CA LEU A 223 4.71 2.44 -16.17
C LEU A 223 5.55 1.30 -16.75
N ALA A 224 6.31 0.62 -15.91
CA ALA A 224 7.08 -0.55 -16.27
C ALA A 224 6.28 -1.83 -16.03
N THR A 225 6.17 -2.68 -17.04
CA THR A 225 5.55 -4.01 -16.91
C THR A 225 6.20 -4.97 -17.92
N PRO A 226 6.52 -6.22 -17.54
CA PRO A 226 7.06 -7.18 -18.49
C PRO A 226 6.03 -7.46 -19.60
N PRO A 227 6.47 -7.60 -20.87
CA PRO A 227 5.56 -7.89 -21.96
C PRO A 227 4.97 -9.30 -21.83
N ARG A 228 3.85 -9.54 -22.51
CA ARG A 228 3.35 -10.89 -22.79
C ARG A 228 4.33 -11.63 -23.69
N SER A 229 4.19 -12.95 -23.79
CA SER A 229 5.05 -13.80 -24.63
C SER A 229 5.03 -13.44 -26.12
N ASP A 230 4.01 -12.71 -26.58
CA ASP A 230 3.89 -12.17 -27.95
C ASP A 230 4.44 -10.72 -28.08
N GLY A 231 5.04 -10.17 -27.02
CA GLY A 231 5.56 -8.81 -26.98
C GLY A 231 4.52 -7.72 -26.69
N SER A 232 3.25 -8.09 -26.54
CA SER A 232 2.16 -7.13 -26.28
C SER A 232 2.05 -6.76 -24.80
N ILE A 233 1.33 -5.68 -24.52
CA ILE A 233 0.99 -5.26 -23.15
C ILE A 233 -0.33 -5.92 -22.78
N VAL A 234 -0.47 -6.30 -21.51
CA VAL A 234 -1.72 -6.85 -20.98
C VAL A 234 -2.85 -5.81 -21.16
N PRO A 235 -3.99 -6.16 -21.80
CA PRO A 235 -5.07 -5.22 -22.11
C PRO A 235 -5.58 -4.43 -20.90
N GLU A 236 -5.74 -5.08 -19.75
CA GLU A 236 -6.21 -4.47 -18.50
C GLU A 236 -5.19 -3.45 -17.95
N VAL A 237 -3.90 -3.73 -18.05
CA VAL A 237 -2.83 -2.79 -17.66
C VAL A 237 -2.84 -1.57 -18.57
N LEU A 238 -2.97 -1.78 -19.89
CA LEU A 238 -3.06 -0.69 -20.86
C LEU A 238 -4.33 0.16 -20.64
N TYR A 239 -5.46 -0.48 -20.33
CA TYR A 239 -6.72 0.18 -20.04
C TYR A 239 -6.57 1.15 -18.86
N VAL A 240 -6.01 0.65 -17.75
CA VAL A 240 -5.75 1.46 -16.56
C VAL A 240 -4.74 2.57 -16.85
N ALA A 241 -3.66 2.27 -17.56
CA ALA A 241 -2.64 3.24 -17.91
C ALA A 241 -3.23 4.44 -18.68
N LYS A 242 -4.09 4.17 -19.67
CA LYS A 242 -4.83 5.20 -20.40
C LYS A 242 -5.79 5.98 -19.51
N LYS A 243 -6.63 5.28 -18.74
CA LYS A 243 -7.62 5.90 -17.85
C LYS A 243 -7.00 6.78 -16.77
N ALA A 244 -5.82 6.41 -16.27
CA ALA A 244 -5.08 7.16 -15.25
C ALA A 244 -4.09 8.18 -15.83
N GLY A 245 -3.97 8.31 -17.16
CA GLY A 245 -3.09 9.32 -17.77
C GLY A 245 -1.60 9.03 -17.64
N VAL A 246 -1.22 7.74 -17.61
CA VAL A 246 0.19 7.32 -17.76
C VAL A 246 0.73 7.84 -19.10
N THR A 247 1.97 8.34 -19.11
CA THR A 247 2.54 8.93 -20.33
C THR A 247 3.33 7.94 -21.16
N HIS A 248 4.10 7.06 -20.52
CA HIS A 248 4.95 6.07 -21.18
C HIS A 248 4.71 4.68 -20.58
N ILE A 249 4.76 3.64 -21.41
CA ILE A 249 4.88 2.26 -20.95
C ILE A 249 6.25 1.72 -21.36
N LEU A 250 7.00 1.26 -20.35
CA LEU A 250 8.24 0.50 -20.51
C LEU A 250 7.88 -1.00 -20.47
N LYS A 251 8.04 -1.69 -21.60
CA LYS A 251 7.81 -3.12 -21.77
C LYS A 251 9.01 -3.92 -21.26
N ALA A 252 9.26 -3.85 -19.96
CA ALA A 252 10.30 -4.59 -19.27
C ALA A 252 9.90 -4.87 -17.82
N GLY A 253 10.32 -6.03 -17.29
CA GLY A 253 10.23 -6.37 -15.87
C GLY A 253 11.57 -6.28 -15.13
N GLY A 254 11.59 -6.76 -13.89
CA GLY A 254 12.82 -7.03 -13.14
C GLY A 254 13.68 -5.81 -12.82
N ALA A 255 14.94 -6.10 -12.47
CA ALA A 255 15.94 -5.09 -12.13
C ALA A 255 16.29 -4.19 -13.32
N GLN A 256 16.22 -4.71 -14.55
CA GLN A 256 16.50 -3.94 -15.77
C GLN A 256 15.48 -2.82 -15.99
N ALA A 257 14.20 -3.04 -15.67
CA ALA A 257 13.17 -2.00 -15.78
C ALA A 257 13.35 -0.91 -14.72
N VAL A 258 13.68 -1.31 -13.50
CA VAL A 258 13.98 -0.38 -12.40
C VAL A 258 15.20 0.48 -12.75
N ALA A 259 16.27 -0.11 -13.27
CA ALA A 259 17.45 0.60 -13.74
C ALA A 259 17.15 1.56 -14.90
N ALA A 260 16.34 1.14 -15.87
CA ALA A 260 15.97 1.97 -17.01
C ALA A 260 15.18 3.22 -16.57
N MET A 261 14.25 3.09 -15.63
CA MET A 261 13.55 4.24 -15.07
C MET A 261 14.47 5.14 -14.24
N GLY A 262 15.36 4.56 -13.42
CA GLY A 262 16.22 5.31 -12.51
C GLY A 262 17.31 6.10 -13.21
N HIS A 263 18.00 5.49 -14.18
CA HIS A 263 19.06 6.15 -14.95
C HIS A 263 18.53 6.90 -16.17
N GLY A 264 17.35 6.53 -16.67
CA GLY A 264 16.94 6.84 -18.02
C GLY A 264 17.69 6.00 -19.05
N THR A 265 17.13 5.91 -20.25
CA THR A 265 17.80 5.32 -21.43
C THR A 265 17.56 6.23 -22.64
N GLU A 266 17.93 5.79 -23.84
CA GLU A 266 17.66 6.50 -25.08
C GLU A 266 16.16 6.75 -25.29
N THR A 267 15.30 5.83 -24.84
CA THR A 267 13.84 5.93 -24.99
C THR A 267 13.07 6.00 -23.68
N CYS A 268 13.62 5.50 -22.56
CA CYS A 268 12.96 5.55 -21.25
C CYS A 268 13.29 6.86 -20.53
N PRO A 269 12.28 7.69 -20.19
CA PRO A 269 12.52 8.88 -19.38
C PRO A 269 13.11 8.51 -18.03
N LYS A 270 14.14 9.25 -17.59
CA LYS A 270 14.61 9.21 -16.21
C LYS A 270 13.52 9.73 -15.27
N VAL A 271 13.28 9.02 -14.16
CA VAL A 271 12.30 9.40 -13.14
C VAL A 271 12.96 9.82 -11.83
N ASP A 272 12.27 10.63 -11.03
CA ASP A 272 12.77 11.13 -9.74
C ASP A 272 12.40 10.22 -8.57
N LYS A 273 11.36 9.39 -8.73
CA LYS A 273 10.96 8.40 -7.74
C LYS A 273 10.35 7.17 -8.40
N ILE A 274 10.76 5.99 -7.95
CA ILE A 274 10.25 4.69 -8.43
C ILE A 274 9.33 4.07 -7.38
N PHE A 275 8.19 3.59 -7.83
CA PHE A 275 7.14 3.00 -7.02
C PHE A 275 6.84 1.57 -7.43
N GLY A 276 6.20 0.85 -6.53
CA GLY A 276 5.54 -0.41 -6.84
C GLY A 276 6.18 -1.61 -6.16
N PRO A 277 5.37 -2.66 -5.94
CA PRO A 277 5.82 -3.92 -5.37
C PRO A 277 6.62 -4.72 -6.41
N GLY A 278 7.32 -5.75 -5.96
CA GLY A 278 8.00 -6.65 -6.87
C GLY A 278 8.64 -7.81 -6.13
N ASN A 279 9.19 -8.75 -6.89
CA ASN A 279 9.99 -9.80 -6.29
C ASN A 279 11.29 -9.21 -5.70
N GLN A 280 12.02 -10.05 -4.98
CA GLN A 280 13.26 -9.68 -4.30
C GLN A 280 14.32 -8.99 -5.19
N PHE A 281 14.34 -9.27 -6.50
CA PHE A 281 15.29 -8.64 -7.44
C PHE A 281 14.89 -7.20 -7.78
N VAL A 282 13.59 -6.95 -7.96
CA VAL A 282 13.03 -5.59 -8.16
C VAL A 282 13.29 -4.74 -6.92
N THR A 283 13.02 -5.30 -5.74
CA THR A 283 13.23 -4.63 -4.45
C THR A 283 14.69 -4.31 -4.20
N ALA A 284 15.58 -5.28 -4.45
CA ALA A 284 17.02 -5.05 -4.37
C ALA A 284 17.47 -3.96 -5.36
N ALA A 285 16.97 -3.95 -6.60
CA ALA A 285 17.31 -2.90 -7.58
C ALA A 285 16.85 -1.51 -7.11
N LYS A 286 15.64 -1.40 -6.58
CA LYS A 286 15.11 -0.17 -5.97
C LYS A 286 16.01 0.31 -4.83
N MET A 287 16.39 -0.60 -3.93
CA MET A 287 17.26 -0.30 -2.78
C MET A 287 18.70 0.06 -3.18
N THR A 288 19.22 -0.50 -4.27
CA THR A 288 20.52 -0.12 -4.84
C THR A 288 20.45 1.29 -5.42
N LEU A 289 19.45 1.57 -6.25
CA LEU A 289 19.35 2.84 -6.97
C LEU A 289 19.14 4.05 -6.07
N GLN A 290 18.41 3.91 -4.96
CA GLN A 290 18.23 5.04 -4.04
C GLN A 290 19.54 5.55 -3.41
N ASN A 291 20.59 4.75 -3.44
CA ASN A 291 21.93 5.09 -2.94
C ASN A 291 22.92 5.41 -4.07
N SER A 292 22.45 5.49 -5.32
CA SER A 292 23.31 5.70 -6.49
C SER A 292 23.27 7.15 -6.98
N GLU A 293 24.21 7.49 -7.86
CA GLU A 293 24.26 8.78 -8.57
C GLU A 293 23.12 8.99 -9.58
N ALA A 294 22.15 8.05 -9.66
CA ALA A 294 20.93 8.22 -10.44
C ALA A 294 20.00 9.32 -9.88
N MET A 295 20.21 9.73 -8.62
CA MET A 295 19.39 10.73 -7.93
C MET A 295 17.89 10.40 -8.01
N VAL A 296 17.56 9.19 -7.55
CA VAL A 296 16.20 8.64 -7.60
C VAL A 296 15.80 8.17 -6.21
N ALA A 297 14.59 8.53 -5.78
CA ALA A 297 14.00 8.00 -4.56
C ALA A 297 13.21 6.72 -4.86
N ILE A 298 12.83 5.99 -3.81
CA ILE A 298 11.82 4.93 -3.90
C ILE A 298 10.69 5.21 -2.92
N ASP A 299 9.54 4.58 -3.12
CA ASP A 299 8.45 4.56 -2.13
C ASP A 299 8.87 3.85 -0.85
N MET A 300 9.18 2.55 -0.95
CA MET A 300 9.54 1.69 0.16
C MET A 300 10.16 0.38 -0.34
N PRO A 301 10.87 -0.36 0.54
CA PRO A 301 11.14 -1.77 0.32
C PRO A 301 9.82 -2.54 0.45
N ALA A 302 9.40 -3.18 -0.65
CA ALA A 302 8.27 -4.11 -0.67
C ALA A 302 8.82 -5.50 -1.00
N GLY A 303 8.64 -6.47 -0.11
CA GLY A 303 9.04 -7.87 -0.28
C GLY A 303 7.87 -8.76 -0.68
N PRO A 304 7.99 -10.10 -0.49
CA PRO A 304 6.87 -11.03 -0.46
C PRO A 304 5.79 -10.54 0.50
N SER A 305 4.55 -10.82 0.13
CA SER A 305 3.37 -10.33 0.82
C SER A 305 3.12 -11.07 2.13
N GLU A 306 2.53 -10.37 3.10
CA GLU A 306 2.30 -10.83 4.47
C GLU A 306 0.88 -10.52 4.93
N VAL A 307 0.27 -11.43 5.69
CA VAL A 307 -0.97 -11.15 6.42
C VAL A 307 -0.88 -11.70 7.84
N LEU A 308 -1.34 -10.90 8.80
CA LEU A 308 -1.58 -11.34 10.17
C LEU A 308 -3.06 -11.24 10.47
N VAL A 309 -3.66 -12.33 10.95
CA VAL A 309 -5.07 -12.38 11.35
C VAL A 309 -5.14 -12.48 12.87
N ILE A 310 -5.80 -11.53 13.52
CA ILE A 310 -6.23 -11.65 14.92
C ILE A 310 -7.67 -12.17 14.91
N ALA A 311 -7.91 -13.30 15.56
CA ALA A 311 -9.23 -13.92 15.62
C ALA A 311 -9.65 -14.27 17.06
N ASP A 312 -10.94 -14.08 17.36
CA ASP A 312 -11.58 -14.49 18.61
C ASP A 312 -12.51 -15.69 18.40
N ALA A 313 -13.12 -16.20 19.47
CA ALA A 313 -13.98 -17.40 19.41
C ALA A 313 -15.20 -17.26 18.49
N GLY A 314 -15.58 -16.03 18.14
CA GLY A 314 -16.68 -15.77 17.22
C GLY A 314 -16.28 -15.73 15.75
N ALA A 315 -14.98 -15.76 15.42
CA ALA A 315 -14.47 -15.77 14.07
C ALA A 315 -14.81 -17.10 13.36
N PRO A 316 -15.51 -17.09 12.22
CA PRO A 316 -15.81 -18.33 11.50
C PRO A 316 -14.52 -19.01 10.98
N PRO A 317 -14.25 -20.28 11.32
CA PRO A 317 -12.99 -20.92 10.94
C PRO A 317 -12.69 -20.93 9.43
N ALA A 318 -13.73 -21.15 8.62
CA ALA A 318 -13.61 -21.15 7.17
C ALA A 318 -13.23 -19.78 6.58
N HIS A 319 -13.64 -18.68 7.22
CA HIS A 319 -13.30 -17.33 6.76
C HIS A 319 -11.85 -17.00 7.10
N VAL A 320 -11.44 -17.28 8.35
CA VAL A 320 -10.04 -17.10 8.79
C VAL A 320 -9.09 -17.92 7.90
N ALA A 321 -9.46 -19.16 7.57
CA ALA A 321 -8.69 -19.98 6.64
C ALA A 321 -8.59 -19.33 5.25
N ALA A 322 -9.71 -18.84 4.71
CA ALA A 322 -9.72 -18.18 3.40
C ALA A 322 -8.84 -16.92 3.36
N ASP A 323 -8.88 -16.10 4.41
CA ASP A 323 -8.06 -14.89 4.54
C ASP A 323 -6.55 -15.21 4.63
N LEU A 324 -6.17 -16.26 5.37
CA LEU A 324 -4.78 -16.71 5.41
C LEU A 324 -4.34 -17.24 4.03
N LEU A 325 -5.21 -17.96 3.33
CA LEU A 325 -4.88 -18.56 2.04
C LEU A 325 -4.81 -17.54 0.90
N SER A 326 -5.60 -16.46 0.94
CA SER A 326 -5.56 -15.42 -0.09
C SER A 326 -4.18 -14.77 -0.21
N GLN A 327 -3.45 -14.65 0.90
CA GLN A 327 -2.08 -14.16 0.87
C GLN A 327 -1.05 -15.26 0.61
N ALA A 328 -1.28 -16.48 1.11
CA ALA A 328 -0.35 -17.59 0.91
C ALA A 328 -0.19 -17.98 -0.57
N GLU A 329 -1.22 -17.78 -1.41
CA GLU A 329 -1.14 -18.12 -2.84
C GLU A 329 -0.30 -17.14 -3.68
N HIS A 330 0.02 -15.96 -3.14
CA HIS A 330 0.77 -14.92 -3.85
C HIS A 330 2.16 -15.41 -4.28
N GLY A 331 2.86 -16.14 -3.42
CA GLY A 331 4.17 -16.70 -3.75
C GLY A 331 4.74 -17.59 -2.65
N PRO A 332 5.77 -18.41 -2.97
CA PRO A 332 6.34 -19.36 -2.02
C PRO A 332 7.09 -18.69 -0.86
N ASP A 333 7.42 -17.40 -1.01
CA ASP A 333 8.10 -16.60 0.01
C ASP A 333 7.10 -15.79 0.89
N SER A 334 5.78 -15.86 0.63
CA SER A 334 4.74 -15.18 1.44
C SER A 334 4.62 -15.80 2.82
N GLN A 335 4.43 -15.00 3.87
CA GLN A 335 4.25 -15.50 5.24
C GLN A 335 2.90 -15.08 5.81
N VAL A 336 2.17 -16.03 6.38
CA VAL A 336 0.89 -15.77 7.03
C VAL A 336 0.95 -16.14 8.50
N VAL A 337 0.30 -15.32 9.35
CA VAL A 337 0.35 -15.48 10.81
C VAL A 337 -1.06 -15.41 11.37
N LEU A 338 -1.44 -16.42 12.14
CA LEU A 338 -2.70 -16.43 12.87
C LEU A 338 -2.45 -16.18 14.36
N VAL A 339 -3.13 -15.21 14.96
CA VAL A 339 -3.07 -14.90 16.39
C VAL A 339 -4.44 -15.11 16.99
N VAL A 340 -4.55 -16.01 17.96
CA VAL A 340 -5.84 -16.41 18.56
C VAL A 340 -5.81 -16.40 20.07
N THR A 341 -6.96 -16.15 20.68
CA THR A 341 -7.18 -16.35 22.11
C THR A 341 -7.43 -17.83 22.43
N PRO A 342 -7.31 -18.28 23.69
CA PRO A 342 -7.36 -19.71 24.03
C PRO A 342 -8.74 -20.38 23.83
N ASP A 343 -9.79 -19.59 23.67
CA ASP A 343 -11.18 -20.01 23.44
C ASP A 343 -11.53 -20.21 21.96
N VAL A 344 -10.60 -19.94 21.04
CA VAL A 344 -10.77 -20.20 19.60
C VAL A 344 -10.61 -21.68 19.28
N ASP A 345 -11.49 -22.22 18.45
CA ASP A 345 -11.35 -23.56 17.87
C ASP A 345 -10.27 -23.57 16.77
N LEU A 346 -9.02 -23.61 17.20
CA LEU A 346 -7.86 -23.61 16.32
C LEU A 346 -7.80 -24.86 15.44
N ASP A 347 -8.23 -26.02 15.95
CA ASP A 347 -8.25 -27.27 15.19
C ASP A 347 -9.19 -27.16 13.98
N ALA A 348 -10.36 -26.54 14.15
CA ALA A 348 -11.28 -26.27 13.05
C ALA A 348 -10.67 -25.33 12.00
N ILE A 349 -9.91 -24.30 12.42
CA ILE A 349 -9.23 -23.39 11.48
C ILE A 349 -8.15 -24.14 10.69
N VAL A 350 -7.30 -24.91 11.37
CA VAL A 350 -6.23 -25.70 10.73
C VAL A 350 -6.81 -26.72 9.75
N ALA A 351 -7.92 -27.39 10.10
CA ALA A 351 -8.61 -28.30 9.20
C ALA A 351 -9.21 -27.58 7.97
N ALA A 352 -9.77 -26.38 8.16
CA ALA A 352 -10.29 -25.57 7.07
C ALA A 352 -9.18 -25.09 6.12
N ILE A 353 -8.02 -24.69 6.65
CA ILE A 353 -6.83 -24.33 5.86
C ILE A 353 -6.42 -25.51 4.98
N ALA A 354 -6.24 -26.70 5.55
CA ALA A 354 -5.81 -27.87 4.79
C ALA A 354 -6.81 -28.24 3.68
N THR A 355 -8.11 -28.19 3.99
CA THR A 355 -9.18 -28.50 3.03
C THR A 355 -9.21 -27.51 1.87
N GLN A 356 -9.20 -26.21 2.17
CA GLN A 356 -9.28 -25.16 1.15
C GLN A 356 -7.98 -25.08 0.33
N ALA A 357 -6.80 -25.17 0.96
CA ALA A 357 -5.51 -25.10 0.28
C ALA A 357 -5.34 -26.20 -0.77
N ALA A 358 -5.81 -27.42 -0.49
CA ALA A 358 -5.75 -28.55 -1.41
C ALA A 358 -6.60 -28.35 -2.67
N ALA A 359 -7.65 -27.52 -2.59
CA ALA A 359 -8.55 -27.22 -3.70
C ALA A 359 -8.05 -26.05 -4.59
N LEU A 360 -7.02 -25.31 -4.16
CA LEU A 360 -6.53 -24.15 -4.90
C LEU A 360 -5.73 -24.56 -6.16
N PRO A 361 -5.89 -23.85 -7.30
CA PRO A 361 -5.05 -24.06 -8.47
C PRO A 361 -3.54 -23.88 -8.20
N ARG A 362 -3.21 -23.05 -7.20
CA ARG A 362 -1.83 -22.75 -6.77
C ARG A 362 -1.45 -23.49 -5.48
N ALA A 363 -2.02 -24.68 -5.24
CA ALA A 363 -1.82 -25.47 -4.02
C ALA A 363 -0.34 -25.69 -3.66
N GLU A 364 0.54 -25.98 -4.64
CA GLU A 364 1.97 -26.22 -4.38
C GLU A 364 2.73 -24.97 -3.90
N ILE A 365 2.36 -23.80 -4.43
CA ILE A 365 2.93 -22.51 -4.01
C ILE A 365 2.44 -22.17 -2.61
N THR A 366 1.13 -22.33 -2.40
CA THR A 366 0.45 -22.09 -1.13
C THR A 366 1.05 -22.96 -0.02
N ALA A 367 1.32 -24.24 -0.29
CA ALA A 367 1.94 -25.15 0.67
C ALA A 367 3.36 -24.72 1.07
N GLN A 368 4.14 -24.13 0.14
CA GLN A 368 5.47 -23.60 0.46
C GLN A 368 5.38 -22.40 1.42
N ALA A 369 4.46 -21.47 1.17
CA ALA A 369 4.17 -20.34 2.06
C ALA A 369 3.73 -20.80 3.45
N LEU A 370 2.80 -21.78 3.51
CA LEU A 370 2.34 -22.36 4.77
C LEU A 370 3.47 -23.04 5.54
N GLY A 371 4.47 -23.59 4.85
CA GLY A 371 5.63 -24.25 5.46
C GLY A 371 6.45 -23.36 6.41
N HIS A 372 6.38 -22.03 6.29
CA HIS A 372 7.03 -21.05 7.18
C HIS A 372 6.05 -20.06 7.83
N SER A 373 4.76 -20.36 7.72
CA SER A 373 3.65 -19.69 8.40
C SER A 373 3.31 -20.40 9.72
N TYR A 374 2.60 -19.72 10.61
CA TYR A 374 2.28 -20.27 11.93
C TYR A 374 1.06 -19.62 12.59
N ALA A 375 0.42 -20.36 13.50
CA ALA A 375 -0.50 -19.86 14.50
C ALA A 375 0.20 -19.64 15.84
N VAL A 376 -0.22 -18.63 16.57
CA VAL A 376 0.18 -18.36 17.95
C VAL A 376 -1.05 -18.15 18.82
N VAL A 377 -1.13 -18.92 19.90
CA VAL A 377 -2.13 -18.75 20.95
C VAL A 377 -1.56 -17.78 21.98
N VAL A 378 -2.27 -16.67 22.18
CA VAL A 378 -1.95 -15.64 23.18
C VAL A 378 -2.96 -15.68 24.32
N LYS A 379 -2.65 -15.06 25.46
CA LYS A 379 -3.52 -15.11 26.64
C LYS A 379 -4.84 -14.35 26.46
N ASP A 380 -4.81 -13.22 25.74
CA ASP A 380 -5.92 -12.30 25.55
C ASP A 380 -5.70 -11.39 24.32
N ILE A 381 -6.73 -10.62 23.96
CA ILE A 381 -6.69 -9.70 22.82
C ILE A 381 -5.64 -8.59 22.98
N ALA A 382 -5.36 -8.14 24.20
CA ALA A 382 -4.32 -7.12 24.42
C ALA A 382 -2.92 -7.66 24.08
N GLU A 383 -2.65 -8.92 24.43
CA GLU A 383 -1.43 -9.62 24.02
C GLU A 383 -1.42 -9.88 22.51
N ALA A 384 -2.57 -10.10 21.86
CA ALA A 384 -2.67 -10.19 20.41
C ALA A 384 -2.25 -8.88 19.71
N CYS A 385 -2.76 -7.73 20.19
CA CYS A 385 -2.35 -6.41 19.70
C CYS A 385 -0.85 -6.18 19.91
N THR A 386 -0.32 -6.53 21.09
CA THR A 386 1.12 -6.42 21.39
C THR A 386 1.96 -7.28 20.45
N PHE A 387 1.55 -8.53 20.22
CA PHE A 387 2.22 -9.43 19.29
C PHE A 387 2.18 -8.87 17.85
N SER A 388 1.00 -8.40 17.41
CA SER A 388 0.83 -7.80 16.08
C SER A 388 1.72 -6.57 15.89
N ASN A 389 1.75 -5.63 16.83
CA ASN A 389 2.64 -4.46 16.78
C ASN A 389 4.11 -4.89 16.80
N GLY A 390 4.42 -5.94 17.57
CA GLY A 390 5.73 -6.58 17.63
C GLY A 390 6.14 -7.27 16.33
N TYR A 391 5.19 -7.77 15.52
CA TYR A 391 5.42 -8.32 14.19
C TYR A 391 5.49 -7.20 13.15
N ALA A 392 4.59 -6.22 13.22
CA ALA A 392 4.31 -5.18 12.23
C ALA A 392 4.03 -5.78 10.85
N PRO A 393 2.83 -6.33 10.63
CA PRO A 393 2.47 -6.94 9.36
C PRO A 393 2.33 -5.89 8.23
N GLU A 394 2.36 -6.38 7.00
CA GLU A 394 1.89 -5.64 5.82
C GLU A 394 0.37 -5.45 5.91
N HIS A 395 -0.39 -6.55 5.99
CA HIS A 395 -1.84 -6.55 6.17
C HIS A 395 -2.23 -7.11 7.54
N LEU A 396 -3.11 -6.40 8.25
CA LEU A 396 -3.66 -6.83 9.54
C LEU A 396 -5.17 -7.01 9.44
N ILE A 397 -5.65 -8.24 9.58
CA ILE A 397 -7.08 -8.53 9.67
C ILE A 397 -7.45 -8.69 11.15
N VAL A 398 -8.41 -7.90 11.61
CA VAL A 398 -8.91 -7.89 12.99
C VAL A 398 -10.30 -8.51 13.00
N ASN A 399 -10.35 -9.84 13.01
CA ASN A 399 -11.56 -10.65 12.95
C ASN A 399 -12.06 -11.00 14.36
N VAL A 400 -12.45 -9.97 15.10
CA VAL A 400 -12.95 -10.08 16.48
C VAL A 400 -14.24 -9.29 16.68
N GLU A 401 -14.95 -9.54 17.77
CA GLU A 401 -16.05 -8.70 18.23
C GLU A 401 -15.55 -7.28 18.58
N ASN A 402 -16.27 -6.25 18.14
CA ASN A 402 -15.92 -4.84 18.38
C ASN A 402 -14.51 -4.43 17.90
N ALA A 403 -14.06 -4.95 16.75
CA ALA A 403 -12.73 -4.69 16.16
C ALA A 403 -12.31 -3.20 16.13
N GLU A 404 -13.24 -2.27 15.87
CA GLU A 404 -12.99 -0.81 15.87
C GLU A 404 -12.36 -0.30 17.18
N ALA A 405 -12.76 -0.88 18.32
CA ALA A 405 -12.26 -0.48 19.63
C ALA A 405 -10.76 -0.77 19.83
N LEU A 406 -10.18 -1.64 18.99
CA LEU A 406 -8.76 -2.01 19.05
C LEU A 406 -7.86 -1.07 18.25
N LEU A 407 -8.40 -0.24 17.35
CA LEU A 407 -7.59 0.66 16.52
C LEU A 407 -6.56 1.50 17.29
N PRO A 408 -6.88 2.10 18.46
CA PRO A 408 -5.90 2.87 19.23
C PRO A 408 -4.71 2.06 19.77
N GLU A 409 -4.83 0.73 19.82
CA GLU A 409 -3.80 -0.20 20.32
C GLU A 409 -2.96 -0.82 19.19
N LEU A 410 -3.25 -0.48 17.92
CA LEU A 410 -2.60 -1.04 16.73
C LEU A 410 -1.63 -0.01 16.14
N ASP A 411 -0.39 -0.06 16.60
CA ASP A 411 0.65 0.92 16.25
C ASP A 411 1.30 0.65 14.89
N ASN A 412 1.47 -0.63 14.51
CA ASN A 412 2.24 -1.00 13.33
C ASN A 412 1.47 -1.99 12.43
N ALA A 413 0.95 -1.50 11.32
CA ALA A 413 0.41 -2.29 10.22
C ALA A 413 0.44 -1.45 8.93
N GLY A 414 0.64 -2.07 7.76
CA GLY A 414 0.55 -1.35 6.49
C GLY A 414 -0.90 -0.94 6.16
N SER A 415 -1.83 -1.89 6.27
CA SER A 415 -3.27 -1.68 6.14
C SER A 415 -4.04 -2.57 7.13
N ILE A 416 -5.15 -2.06 7.67
CA ILE A 416 -5.96 -2.74 8.70
C ILE A 416 -7.36 -3.01 8.15
N PHE A 417 -7.82 -4.25 8.31
CA PHE A 417 -9.12 -4.73 7.88
C PHE A 417 -9.95 -5.12 9.10
N LEU A 418 -11.04 -4.40 9.35
CA LEU A 418 -11.80 -4.54 10.59
C LEU A 418 -13.06 -5.38 10.40
N GLY A 419 -13.22 -6.37 11.27
CA GLY A 419 -14.43 -7.16 11.38
C GLY A 419 -14.58 -8.26 10.32
N ARG A 420 -15.69 -9.00 10.45
CA ARG A 420 -15.89 -10.32 9.81
C ARG A 420 -16.19 -10.29 8.30
N TRP A 421 -16.41 -9.11 7.73
CA TRP A 421 -16.87 -8.91 6.35
C TRP A 421 -15.86 -8.13 5.51
N THR A 422 -14.64 -7.98 6.01
CA THR A 422 -13.62 -7.14 5.43
C THR A 422 -12.39 -7.99 5.09
N PRO A 423 -12.49 -8.93 4.13
CA PRO A 423 -11.34 -9.75 3.73
C PRO A 423 -10.27 -8.87 3.09
N GLU A 424 -9.00 -9.28 3.15
CA GLU A 424 -7.88 -8.53 2.52
C GLU A 424 -8.16 -8.19 1.06
N SER A 425 -8.80 -9.14 0.34
CA SER A 425 -9.12 -9.01 -1.08
C SER A 425 -9.89 -7.74 -1.42
N VAL A 426 -10.78 -7.22 -0.55
CA VAL A 426 -11.47 -5.97 -0.91
C VAL A 426 -10.49 -4.79 -0.94
N GLY A 427 -9.45 -4.78 -0.10
CA GLY A 427 -8.39 -3.75 -0.12
C GLY A 427 -7.42 -3.92 -1.28
N ASP A 428 -7.11 -5.16 -1.66
CA ASP A 428 -6.24 -5.45 -2.79
C ASP A 428 -6.79 -4.97 -4.13
N TYR A 429 -8.12 -4.90 -4.24
CA TYR A 429 -8.79 -4.62 -5.50
C TYR A 429 -9.55 -3.29 -5.54
N ALA A 430 -10.46 -3.03 -4.59
CA ALA A 430 -11.55 -2.08 -4.86
C ALA A 430 -12.12 -1.28 -3.69
N SER A 431 -11.69 -1.46 -2.44
CA SER A 431 -12.22 -0.69 -1.30
C SER A 431 -11.89 0.80 -1.41
N GLY A 432 -10.73 1.11 -2.04
CA GLY A 432 -10.17 2.43 -2.21
C GLY A 432 -8.81 2.62 -1.53
N THR A 433 -8.48 1.78 -0.54
CA THR A 433 -7.15 1.76 0.08
C THR A 433 -6.08 1.32 -0.92
N ASN A 434 -4.80 1.59 -0.61
CA ASN A 434 -3.69 1.23 -1.48
C ASN A 434 -3.03 -0.07 -1.01
N HIS A 435 -2.86 -1.05 -1.91
CA HIS A 435 -2.23 -2.33 -1.58
C HIS A 435 -0.69 -2.33 -1.71
N VAL A 436 -0.08 -1.21 -2.12
CA VAL A 436 1.38 -1.14 -2.21
C VAL A 436 1.89 -0.75 -0.83
N LEU A 437 2.16 -1.78 -0.03
CA LEU A 437 2.41 -1.68 1.40
C LEU A 437 3.82 -2.14 1.79
N PRO A 438 4.32 -1.70 2.95
CA PRO A 438 5.63 -2.11 3.44
C PRO A 438 5.55 -3.49 4.09
N THR A 439 6.43 -4.42 3.67
CA THR A 439 6.54 -5.77 4.26
C THR A 439 7.80 -5.88 5.12
N TYR A 440 8.17 -7.08 5.59
CA TYR A 440 9.39 -7.33 6.37
C TYR A 440 9.51 -6.55 7.67
N GLY A 441 8.37 -6.08 8.21
CA GLY A 441 8.33 -5.22 9.38
C GLY A 441 8.63 -3.75 9.11
N TYR A 442 8.75 -3.32 7.84
CA TYR A 442 8.93 -1.91 7.49
C TYR A 442 7.71 -1.05 7.82
N SER A 443 6.54 -1.63 8.11
CA SER A 443 5.37 -0.90 8.63
C SER A 443 5.62 -0.21 9.98
N ARG A 444 6.75 -0.48 10.64
CA ARG A 444 7.23 0.32 11.80
C ARG A 444 7.61 1.76 11.47
N MET A 445 7.98 2.04 10.22
CA MET A 445 8.49 3.36 9.83
C MET A 445 8.11 3.82 8.43
N TYR A 446 7.56 2.94 7.60
CA TYR A 446 6.98 3.27 6.30
C TYR A 446 5.46 3.19 6.37
N SER A 447 4.81 4.08 5.64
CA SER A 447 3.40 3.95 5.31
C SER A 447 3.23 3.24 3.97
N GLY A 448 2.03 2.74 3.69
CA GLY A 448 1.61 2.38 2.34
C GLY A 448 1.68 3.55 1.36
N VAL A 449 1.66 3.27 0.06
CA VAL A 449 1.57 4.31 -0.96
C VAL A 449 0.29 5.11 -0.76
N CYS A 450 0.42 6.43 -0.77
CA CYS A 450 -0.68 7.38 -0.61
C CYS A 450 -0.44 8.59 -1.52
N LEU A 451 -1.33 9.59 -1.47
CA LEU A 451 -1.17 10.80 -2.29
C LEU A 451 0.16 11.52 -1.99
N ASP A 452 0.54 11.60 -0.71
CA ASP A 452 1.78 12.25 -0.26
C ASP A 452 3.03 11.58 -0.82
N SER A 453 2.96 10.30 -1.16
CA SER A 453 4.08 9.58 -1.74
C SER A 453 4.53 10.19 -3.07
N PHE A 454 3.64 10.90 -3.78
CA PHE A 454 3.85 11.58 -5.07
C PHE A 454 4.08 13.09 -4.94
N LEU A 455 4.11 13.63 -3.73
CA LEU A 455 4.23 15.05 -3.44
C LEU A 455 5.55 15.38 -2.74
N LYS A 456 5.95 16.65 -2.85
CA LYS A 456 6.95 17.30 -2.01
C LYS A 456 6.28 18.42 -1.24
N TYR A 457 6.66 18.58 0.01
CA TYR A 457 6.19 19.65 0.86
C TYR A 457 7.29 20.69 1.04
N MET A 458 7.08 21.89 0.46
CA MET A 458 8.03 23.00 0.57
C MET A 458 7.55 23.98 1.63
N THR A 459 8.46 24.40 2.51
CA THR A 459 8.19 25.47 3.46
C THR A 459 8.39 26.84 2.80
N VAL A 460 7.53 27.79 3.14
CA VAL A 460 7.59 29.18 2.65
C VAL A 460 7.46 30.11 3.84
N GLN A 461 8.41 31.02 3.98
CA GLN A 461 8.45 32.00 5.06
C GLN A 461 8.44 33.41 4.49
N GLU A 462 7.63 34.27 5.08
CA GLU A 462 7.50 35.68 4.72
C GLU A 462 7.49 36.51 5.99
N LEU A 463 8.39 37.50 6.05
CA LEU A 463 8.49 38.41 7.17
C LEU A 463 8.17 39.83 6.71
N THR A 464 7.34 40.49 7.50
CA THR A 464 7.23 41.96 7.46
C THR A 464 8.46 42.61 8.08
N LYS A 465 8.60 43.92 7.91
CA LYS A 465 9.66 44.68 8.57
C LYS A 465 9.55 44.58 10.10
N GLU A 466 8.34 44.70 10.62
CA GLU A 466 8.02 44.65 12.05
C GLU A 466 8.32 43.26 12.62
N GLY A 467 7.96 42.20 11.88
CA GLY A 467 8.31 40.83 12.24
C GLY A 467 9.82 40.61 12.32
N LEU A 468 10.58 41.15 11.36
CA LEU A 468 12.06 41.07 11.39
C LEU A 468 12.65 41.89 12.54
N GLN A 469 12.09 43.06 12.88
CA GLN A 469 12.54 43.85 14.02
C GLN A 469 12.35 43.11 15.35
N ALA A 470 11.25 42.37 15.49
CA ALA A 470 10.97 41.59 16.69
C ALA A 470 11.81 40.30 16.77
N LEU A 471 11.94 39.55 15.66
CA LEU A 471 12.64 38.26 15.62
C LEU A 471 14.16 38.39 15.46
N GLY A 472 14.63 39.36 14.67
CA GLY A 472 16.00 39.45 14.21
C GLY A 472 17.07 39.53 15.31
N PRO A 473 16.89 40.29 16.42
CA PRO A 473 17.86 40.31 17.51
C PRO A 473 18.10 38.93 18.14
N ALA A 474 17.07 38.07 18.21
CA ALA A 474 17.22 36.71 18.70
C ALA A 474 18.05 35.86 17.73
N VAL A 475 17.74 35.94 16.43
CA VAL A 475 18.48 35.22 15.37
C VAL A 475 19.96 35.65 15.34
N ALA A 476 20.25 36.95 15.42
CA ALA A 476 21.61 37.46 15.44
C ALA A 476 22.42 36.96 16.63
N ARG A 477 21.81 36.88 17.83
CA ARG A 477 22.46 36.32 19.02
C ARG A 477 22.72 34.82 18.88
N MET A 478 21.74 34.05 18.39
CA MET A 478 21.93 32.61 18.14
C MET A 478 23.06 32.37 17.13
N ALA A 479 23.06 33.10 16.00
CA ALA A 479 24.13 33.00 15.00
C ALA A 479 25.51 33.37 15.57
N ALA A 480 25.59 34.33 16.51
CA ALA A 480 26.83 34.67 17.19
C ALA A 480 27.32 33.53 18.11
N VAL A 481 26.42 32.89 18.86
CA VAL A 481 26.73 31.71 19.69
C VAL A 481 27.27 30.56 18.84
N GLU A 482 26.71 30.36 17.64
CA GLU A 482 27.15 29.33 16.68
C GLU A 482 28.42 29.72 15.90
N GLY A 483 28.92 30.95 16.05
CA GLY A 483 30.09 31.45 15.29
C GLY A 483 29.81 31.70 13.80
N LEU A 484 28.55 31.84 13.40
CA LEU A 484 28.11 32.01 12.01
C LEU A 484 27.92 33.49 11.64
N GLU A 485 29.02 34.22 11.50
CA GLU A 485 28.99 35.68 11.32
C GLU A 485 28.23 36.15 10.06
N ALA A 486 28.30 35.40 8.95
CA ALA A 486 27.54 35.75 7.75
C ALA A 486 26.02 35.67 7.98
N HIS A 487 25.54 34.68 8.74
CA HIS A 487 24.14 34.55 9.12
C HIS A 487 23.70 35.72 10.01
N ARG A 488 24.55 36.09 10.99
CA ARG A 488 24.31 37.27 11.84
C ARG A 488 24.18 38.54 11.00
N ARG A 489 25.13 38.79 10.09
CA ARG A 489 25.15 39.98 9.22
C ARG A 489 23.95 40.08 8.29
N ALA A 490 23.46 38.96 7.78
CA ALA A 490 22.27 38.93 6.94
C ALA A 490 21.04 39.56 7.64
N VAL A 491 20.96 39.42 8.97
CA VAL A 491 19.90 40.03 9.79
C VAL A 491 20.25 41.46 10.20
N THR A 492 21.44 41.68 10.76
CA THR A 492 21.80 42.98 11.33
C THR A 492 21.83 44.11 10.30
N LEU A 493 22.28 43.83 9.07
CA LEU A 493 22.28 44.80 7.98
C LEU A 493 20.86 45.26 7.60
N ARG A 494 19.87 44.36 7.62
CA ARG A 494 18.47 44.71 7.34
C ARG A 494 17.85 45.54 8.46
N LEU A 495 18.31 45.34 9.69
CA LEU A 495 17.85 46.06 10.87
C LEU A 495 18.62 47.37 11.12
N GLY A 496 19.77 47.56 10.49
CA GLY A 496 20.65 48.70 10.74
C GLY A 496 21.26 48.71 12.15
N ILE A 497 21.55 47.53 12.71
CA ILE A 497 22.13 47.37 14.06
C ILE A 497 23.44 46.57 13.99
N GLU A 498 24.58 47.22 13.80
CA GLU A 498 25.88 46.51 13.79
C GLU A 498 26.35 46.05 15.17
#